data_AF-A0A2E1ATB8-F1
#
_entry.id   AF-A0A2E1ATB8-F1
#
_cell.length_a   1.000
_cell.length_b   1.000
_cell.length_c   1.000
_cell.angle_alpha   90.00
_cell.angle_beta   90.00
_cell.angle_gamma   90.00
#
_symmetry.space_group_name_H-M   'P 1'
#
loop_
_entity.id
_entity.type
_entity.pdbx_description
1 polymer ?
#
loop_
_entity_poly.entity_id
_entity_poly.type
_entity_poly.pdbx_seq_one_letter_code
_entity_poly.pdbx_strand_id
1 'polypeptide(L)'
;MIMNQTSSRIPIVTDVIRNIDGLEMVRCSYFSIQSDTPLPDWNITIDETTSPILLLNLEAIIVGPLQENDEFRDAGDIESMYEIAEQVEGLFVDINDLWVPLTWFGNANMLQGTVFRISQSRFTICWKLRNDSIAFEDFKSELENTFKPEMQFSETETLAFREWTKRQINNSRELYHGNRESYLKKIEP
;
A
#
# COMPACT_ATOMS: atom_id res chain seq x y z
N MET A 1 -17.97 -26.33 -2.47
CA MET A 1 -16.51 -26.31 -2.23
C MET A 1 -16.25 -25.08 -1.38
N ILE A 2 -15.85 -25.24 -0.12
CA ILE A 2 -15.59 -24.10 0.77
C ILE A 2 -14.29 -23.48 0.26
N MET A 3 -14.36 -22.31 -0.38
CA MET A 3 -13.18 -21.49 -0.60
C MET A 3 -12.58 -21.23 0.77
N ASN A 4 -11.44 -21.85 1.06
CA ASN A 4 -10.58 -21.39 2.13
C ASN A 4 -10.19 -19.96 1.74
N GLN A 5 -10.88 -18.97 2.30
CA GLN A 5 -10.40 -17.60 2.28
C GLN A 5 -9.09 -17.62 3.05
N THR A 6 -7.98 -17.72 2.34
CA THR A 6 -6.70 -17.25 2.87
C THR A 6 -6.96 -15.81 3.28
N SER A 7 -6.96 -15.55 4.59
CA SER A 7 -7.12 -14.21 5.14
C SER A 7 -5.92 -13.39 4.67
N SER A 8 -6.07 -12.75 3.51
CA SER A 8 -5.01 -11.99 2.89
C SER A 8 -4.72 -10.79 3.77
N ARG A 9 -3.48 -10.72 4.27
CA ARG A 9 -3.03 -9.60 5.07
C ARG A 9 -2.38 -8.58 4.17
N ILE A 10 -2.61 -7.31 4.44
CA ILE A 10 -2.19 -6.21 3.59
C ILE A 10 -0.87 -5.66 4.15
N PRO A 11 0.19 -5.51 3.33
CA PRO A 11 1.42 -4.91 3.77
C PRO A 11 1.26 -3.39 3.92
N ILE A 12 1.73 -2.86 5.05
CA ILE A 12 1.79 -1.44 5.33
C ILE A 12 3.18 -1.05 5.82
N VAL A 13 3.68 0.07 5.34
CA VAL A 13 4.99 0.62 5.66
C VAL A 13 4.82 1.71 6.71
N THR A 14 5.43 1.56 7.87
CA THR A 14 5.37 2.57 8.94
C THR A 14 6.13 3.84 8.56
N ASP A 15 5.57 5.00 8.89
CA ASP A 15 6.20 6.29 8.65
C ASP A 15 6.45 7.04 9.97
N VAL A 16 5.39 7.58 10.58
CA VAL A 16 5.51 8.48 11.73
C VAL A 16 4.40 8.27 12.75
N ILE A 17 4.73 8.45 14.03
CA ILE A 17 3.76 8.41 15.14
C ILE A 17 3.27 9.83 15.44
N ARG A 18 1.96 9.97 15.61
CA ARG A 18 1.28 11.22 16.00
C ARG A 18 0.17 10.94 17.00
N ASN A 19 -0.16 11.95 17.80
CA ASN A 19 -1.38 11.96 18.58
C ASN A 19 -2.48 12.66 17.75
N ILE A 20 -3.59 11.97 17.53
CA ILE A 20 -4.75 12.45 16.78
C ILE A 20 -5.94 12.34 17.71
N ASP A 21 -6.51 13.49 18.09
CA ASP A 21 -7.66 13.59 18.99
C ASP A 21 -7.55 12.71 20.25
N GLY A 22 -6.36 12.70 20.88
CA GLY A 22 -6.09 11.96 22.10
C GLY A 22 -5.69 10.50 21.91
N LEU A 23 -5.66 9.99 20.67
CA LEU A 23 -5.23 8.63 20.35
C LEU A 23 -3.85 8.65 19.68
N GLU A 24 -2.92 7.82 20.15
CA GLU A 24 -1.65 7.61 19.45
C GLU A 24 -1.86 6.72 18.23
N MET A 25 -1.46 7.24 17.06
CA MET A 25 -1.62 6.60 15.77
C MET A 25 -0.31 6.65 15.00
N VAL A 26 -0.12 5.64 14.15
CA VAL A 26 0.99 5.50 13.23
C VAL A 26 0.48 5.79 11.84
N ARG A 27 1.09 6.75 11.15
CA ARG A 27 0.89 6.92 9.72
C ARG A 27 1.56 5.75 9.03
N CYS A 28 0.82 5.04 8.19
CA CYS A 28 1.34 3.95 7.41
C CYS A 28 1.01 4.16 5.94
N SER A 29 1.96 3.80 5.07
CA SER A 29 1.75 3.78 3.62
C SER A 29 1.33 2.39 3.16
N TYR A 30 0.46 2.33 2.15
CA TYR A 30 0.09 1.11 1.44
C TYR A 30 0.09 1.39 -0.06
N PHE A 31 0.18 0.31 -0.84
CA PHE A 31 0.20 0.41 -2.30
C PHE A 31 -1.16 0.03 -2.86
N SER A 32 -1.59 0.77 -3.87
CA SER A 32 -2.85 0.53 -4.57
C SER A 32 -2.65 0.71 -6.07
N ILE A 33 -3.39 -0.04 -6.88
CA ILE A 33 -3.56 0.27 -8.30
C ILE A 33 -4.77 1.18 -8.44
N GLN A 34 -4.61 2.28 -9.13
CA GLN A 34 -5.66 3.25 -9.40
C GLN A 34 -5.86 3.48 -10.88
N SER A 35 -7.03 4.04 -11.21
CA SER A 35 -7.35 4.54 -12.54
C SER A 35 -8.16 5.82 -12.45
N ASP A 36 -7.72 6.85 -13.17
CA ASP A 36 -8.40 8.14 -13.32
C ASP A 36 -9.30 8.19 -14.57
N THR A 37 -9.19 7.20 -15.45
CA THR A 37 -10.04 7.03 -16.63
C THR A 37 -10.96 5.83 -16.48
N PRO A 38 -12.21 5.88 -16.99
CA PRO A 38 -13.05 4.69 -17.06
C PRO A 38 -12.37 3.59 -17.86
N LEU A 39 -12.26 2.39 -17.30
CA LEU A 39 -11.66 1.24 -17.99
C LEU A 39 -12.77 0.42 -18.66
N PRO A 40 -12.88 0.46 -20.01
CA PRO A 40 -13.78 -0.43 -20.74
C PRO A 40 -13.24 -1.86 -20.76
N ASP A 41 -14.10 -2.81 -21.14
CA ASP A 41 -13.74 -4.20 -21.41
C ASP A 41 -13.25 -5.03 -20.21
N TRP A 42 -13.48 -4.53 -18.99
CA TRP A 42 -13.32 -5.33 -17.78
C TRP A 42 -14.49 -6.29 -17.59
N ASN A 43 -14.15 -7.50 -17.18
CA ASN A 43 -15.12 -8.51 -16.81
C ASN A 43 -14.93 -8.89 -15.34
N ILE A 44 -16.04 -9.04 -14.62
CA ILE A 44 -16.02 -9.64 -13.29
C ILE A 44 -16.58 -11.05 -13.39
N THR A 45 -15.91 -11.98 -12.71
CA THR A 45 -16.38 -13.37 -12.55
C THR A 45 -16.93 -13.53 -11.14
N ILE A 46 -18.25 -13.74 -11.03
CA ILE A 46 -18.93 -14.04 -9.76
C ILE A 46 -19.61 -15.40 -9.96
N ASP A 47 -19.27 -16.38 -9.11
CA ASP A 47 -19.83 -17.74 -9.15
C ASP A 47 -19.94 -18.30 -10.58
N GLU A 48 -18.80 -18.33 -11.28
CA GLU A 48 -18.65 -18.82 -12.68
C GLU A 48 -19.35 -17.97 -13.76
N THR A 49 -20.09 -16.93 -13.38
CA THR A 49 -20.72 -16.01 -14.33
C THR A 49 -19.78 -14.85 -14.62
N THR A 50 -19.41 -14.71 -15.90
CA THR A 50 -18.62 -13.56 -16.38
C THR A 50 -19.57 -12.48 -16.88
N SER A 51 -19.48 -11.26 -16.31
CA SER A 51 -20.28 -10.11 -16.73
C SER A 51 -19.39 -8.92 -17.06
N PRO A 52 -19.68 -8.18 -18.15
CA PRO A 52 -18.96 -6.95 -18.47
C PRO A 52 -19.32 -5.88 -17.45
N ILE A 53 -18.32 -5.11 -17.02
CA ILE A 53 -18.48 -4.00 -16.06
C ILE A 53 -17.68 -2.79 -16.51
N LEU A 54 -18.15 -1.61 -16.10
CA LEU A 54 -17.40 -0.37 -16.22
C LEU A 54 -16.84 -0.02 -14.84
N LEU A 55 -15.52 0.08 -14.73
CA LEU A 55 -14.86 0.51 -13.50
C LEU A 55 -14.68 2.03 -13.51
N LEU A 56 -15.07 2.67 -12.42
CA LEU A 56 -14.96 4.12 -12.20
C LEU A 56 -14.27 4.36 -10.86
N ASN A 57 -13.29 5.27 -10.83
CA ASN A 57 -12.50 5.59 -9.63
C ASN A 57 -11.99 4.34 -8.91
N LEU A 58 -11.41 3.43 -9.70
CA LEU A 58 -10.92 2.16 -9.19
C LEU A 58 -9.80 2.41 -8.19
N GLU A 59 -9.90 1.79 -7.02
CA GLU A 59 -8.77 1.62 -6.09
C GLU A 59 -8.70 0.13 -5.73
N ALA A 60 -7.66 -0.54 -6.22
CA ALA A 60 -7.37 -1.93 -5.89
C ALA A 60 -6.16 -1.99 -4.94
N ILE A 61 -6.38 -2.46 -3.71
CA ILE A 61 -5.32 -2.56 -2.71
C ILE A 61 -4.39 -3.73 -3.03
N ILE A 62 -3.08 -3.47 -3.03
CA ILE A 62 -2.08 -4.48 -3.32
C ILE A 62 -1.76 -5.24 -2.04
N VAL A 63 -1.98 -6.56 -2.04
CA VAL A 63 -1.83 -7.44 -0.88
C VAL A 63 -0.52 -8.25 -0.88
N GLY A 64 0.19 -8.23 -1.99
CA GLY A 64 1.41 -9.00 -2.23
C GLY A 64 1.87 -8.84 -3.68
N PRO A 65 2.94 -9.53 -4.07
CA PRO A 65 3.38 -9.57 -5.47
C PRO A 65 2.32 -10.23 -6.35
N LEU A 66 2.34 -9.90 -7.64
CA LEU A 66 1.38 -10.43 -8.62
C LEU A 66 1.64 -11.90 -9.00
N GLN A 67 2.83 -12.42 -8.68
CA GLN A 67 3.19 -13.84 -8.80
C GLN A 67 2.84 -14.57 -7.49
N GLU A 68 2.66 -15.90 -7.51
CA GLU A 68 2.09 -16.78 -6.44
C GLU A 68 2.71 -16.72 -5.02
N ASN A 69 3.50 -15.70 -4.69
CA ASN A 69 4.05 -15.45 -3.37
C ASN A 69 3.09 -14.58 -2.54
N ASP A 70 2.92 -14.93 -1.27
CA ASP A 70 2.10 -14.13 -0.35
C ASP A 70 2.78 -12.81 0.05
N GLU A 71 4.11 -12.70 -0.03
CA GLU A 71 4.92 -11.58 0.47
C GLU A 71 5.93 -11.06 -0.56
N PHE A 72 6.26 -9.77 -0.50
CA PHE A 72 7.37 -9.18 -1.27
C PHE A 72 8.71 -9.63 -0.69
N ARG A 73 9.46 -10.45 -1.43
CA ARG A 73 10.71 -11.07 -0.97
C ARG A 73 11.93 -10.24 -1.30
N ASP A 74 11.87 -9.50 -2.40
CA ASP A 74 12.97 -8.65 -2.85
C ASP A 74 12.45 -7.39 -3.56
N ALA A 75 13.37 -6.47 -3.89
CA ALA A 75 13.04 -5.24 -4.59
C ALA A 75 12.48 -5.46 -6.01
N GLY A 76 12.82 -6.59 -6.64
CA GLY A 76 12.32 -6.96 -7.97
C GLY A 76 10.83 -7.32 -7.95
N ASP A 77 10.33 -7.90 -6.86
CA ASP A 77 8.88 -8.13 -6.68
C ASP A 77 8.10 -6.80 -6.69
N ILE A 78 8.66 -5.76 -6.07
CA ILE A 78 8.05 -4.42 -6.02
C ILE A 78 8.17 -3.73 -7.38
N GLU A 79 9.32 -3.82 -8.05
CA GLU A 79 9.50 -3.29 -9.41
C GLU A 79 8.51 -3.93 -10.40
N SER A 80 8.38 -5.27 -10.36
CA SER A 80 7.46 -6.02 -11.22
C SER A 80 6.00 -5.59 -11.04
N MET A 81 5.60 -5.22 -9.83
CA MET A 81 4.27 -4.70 -9.54
C MET A 81 3.99 -3.38 -10.29
N TYR A 82 4.95 -2.44 -10.32
CA TYR A 82 4.84 -1.21 -11.10
C TYR A 82 4.80 -1.51 -12.60
N GLU A 83 5.75 -2.32 -13.09
CA GLU A 83 5.87 -2.66 -14.51
C GLU A 83 4.59 -3.30 -15.06
N ILE A 84 3.95 -4.19 -14.29
CA ILE A 84 2.71 -4.85 -14.73
C ILE A 84 1.53 -3.88 -14.70
N ALA A 85 1.42 -3.01 -13.68
CA ALA A 85 0.36 -2.01 -13.64
C ALA A 85 0.46 -1.05 -14.84
N GLU A 86 1.68 -0.61 -15.18
CA GLU A 86 1.94 0.32 -16.29
C GLU A 86 1.75 -0.31 -17.69
N GLN A 87 1.65 -1.64 -17.81
CA GLN A 87 1.32 -2.30 -19.09
C GLN A 87 -0.11 -2.04 -19.56
N VAL A 88 -1.00 -1.65 -18.65
CA VAL A 88 -2.40 -1.34 -18.97
C VAL A 88 -2.57 0.17 -19.00
N GLU A 89 -2.93 0.70 -20.16
CA GLU A 89 -3.19 2.13 -20.31
C GLU A 89 -4.29 2.59 -19.33
N GLY A 90 -4.02 3.67 -18.60
CA GLY A 90 -4.92 4.23 -17.60
C GLY A 90 -4.82 3.59 -16.21
N LEU A 91 -3.95 2.59 -16.00
CA LEU A 91 -3.59 2.09 -14.67
C LEU A 91 -2.25 2.64 -14.20
N PHE A 92 -2.16 2.94 -12.91
CA PHE A 92 -0.92 3.29 -12.25
C PHE A 92 -0.91 2.79 -10.81
N VAL A 93 0.29 2.53 -10.28
CA VAL A 93 0.46 2.27 -8.85
C VAL A 93 0.54 3.60 -8.12
N ASP A 94 -0.23 3.72 -7.05
CA ASP A 94 -0.23 4.84 -6.13
C ASP A 94 0.20 4.39 -4.73
N ILE A 95 0.78 5.33 -3.99
CA ILE A 95 1.21 5.14 -2.60
C ILE A 95 0.33 6.03 -1.73
N ASN A 96 -0.61 5.38 -1.04
CA ASN A 96 -1.57 6.05 -0.18
C ASN A 96 -1.21 5.86 1.29
N ASP A 97 -1.69 6.76 2.14
CA ASP A 97 -1.51 6.66 3.58
C ASP A 97 -2.81 6.44 4.33
N LEU A 98 -2.69 5.83 5.50
CA LEU A 98 -3.76 5.65 6.48
C LEU A 98 -3.19 5.77 7.89
N TRP A 99 -4.07 6.06 8.86
CA TRP A 99 -3.72 6.12 10.27
C TRP A 99 -4.12 4.83 10.98
N VAL A 100 -3.15 4.15 11.61
CA VAL A 100 -3.36 2.92 12.37
C VAL A 100 -3.14 3.17 13.86
N PRO A 101 -4.00 2.69 14.76
CA PRO A 101 -3.78 2.80 16.20
C PRO A 101 -2.45 2.17 16.63
N LEU A 102 -1.67 2.91 17.42
CA LEU A 102 -0.40 2.45 17.96
C LEU A 102 -0.53 1.11 18.71
N THR A 103 -1.64 0.93 19.43
CA THR A 103 -1.93 -0.26 20.24
C THR A 103 -2.01 -1.55 19.42
N TRP A 104 -2.28 -1.48 18.11
CA TRP A 104 -2.36 -2.68 17.27
C TRP A 104 -0.99 -3.28 16.94
N PHE A 105 0.08 -2.50 17.04
CA PHE A 105 1.46 -2.95 16.80
C PHE A 105 2.05 -3.72 18.00
N GLY A 106 1.34 -3.79 19.13
CA GLY A 106 1.82 -4.43 20.34
C GLY A 106 3.10 -3.78 20.88
N ASN A 107 4.05 -4.59 21.36
CA ASN A 107 5.32 -4.11 21.90
C ASN A 107 6.44 -4.05 20.83
N ALA A 108 6.09 -4.04 19.54
CA ALA A 108 7.09 -4.01 18.49
C ALA A 108 7.83 -2.66 18.48
N ASN A 109 9.15 -2.69 18.36
CA ASN A 109 9.93 -1.47 18.16
C ASN A 109 9.69 -0.96 16.73
N MET A 110 8.90 0.09 16.59
CA MET A 110 8.57 0.63 15.28
C MET A 110 9.60 1.65 14.84
N LEU A 111 10.30 1.31 13.77
CA LEU A 111 11.18 2.23 13.06
C LEU A 111 10.48 2.66 11.78
N GLN A 112 10.73 3.89 11.34
CA GLN A 112 10.28 4.34 10.01
C GLN A 112 10.77 3.37 8.93
N GLY A 113 9.89 3.04 7.99
CA GLY A 113 10.17 2.10 6.90
C GLY A 113 10.03 0.63 7.29
N THR A 114 9.61 0.30 8.52
CA THR A 114 9.31 -1.09 8.92
C THR A 114 7.97 -1.53 8.34
N VAL A 115 7.93 -2.74 7.78
CA VAL A 115 6.74 -3.32 7.15
C VAL A 115 6.02 -4.25 8.12
N PHE A 116 4.70 -4.04 8.24
CA PHE A 116 3.79 -4.91 8.96
C PHE A 116 2.67 -5.35 8.03
N ARG A 117 2.10 -6.51 8.32
CA ARG A 117 0.91 -7.04 7.68
C ARG A 117 -0.30 -6.91 8.59
N ILE A 118 -1.32 -6.22 8.10
CA ILE A 118 -2.57 -5.96 8.81
C ILE A 118 -3.70 -6.84 8.24
N SER A 119 -4.63 -7.28 9.09
CA SER A 119 -5.81 -8.02 8.62
C SER A 119 -6.72 -7.12 7.76
N GLN A 120 -7.42 -7.72 6.79
CA GLN A 120 -8.33 -6.99 5.91
C GLN A 120 -9.40 -6.20 6.68
N SER A 121 -9.97 -6.77 7.74
CA SER A 121 -10.99 -6.11 8.57
C SER A 121 -10.47 -4.83 9.20
N ARG A 122 -9.26 -4.86 9.78
CA ARG A 122 -8.61 -3.72 10.41
C ARG A 122 -8.16 -2.66 9.41
N PHE A 123 -7.60 -3.10 8.29
CA PHE A 123 -7.29 -2.20 7.18
C PHE A 123 -8.53 -1.47 6.71
N THR A 124 -9.64 -2.18 6.49
CA THR A 124 -10.90 -1.61 6.03
C THR A 124 -11.42 -0.53 6.97
N ILE A 125 -11.30 -0.72 8.28
CA ILE A 125 -11.72 0.28 9.27
C ILE A 125 -10.84 1.55 9.16
N CYS A 126 -9.51 1.40 9.04
CA CYS A 126 -8.61 2.54 8.88
C CYS A 126 -8.82 3.26 7.54
N TRP A 127 -9.08 2.50 6.47
CA TRP A 127 -9.38 3.01 5.13
C TRP A 127 -10.70 3.78 5.13
N LYS A 128 -11.74 3.30 5.83
CA LYS A 128 -13.00 4.02 6.00
C LYS A 128 -12.79 5.35 6.73
N LEU A 129 -11.96 5.36 7.78
CA LEU A 129 -11.63 6.60 8.50
C LEU A 129 -10.91 7.59 7.57
N ARG A 130 -9.90 7.13 6.80
CA ARG A 130 -9.16 7.94 5.83
C ARG A 130 -10.10 8.63 4.82
N ASN A 131 -11.12 7.90 4.35
CA ASN A 131 -12.06 8.37 3.34
C ASN A 131 -13.31 9.02 3.92
N ASP A 132 -13.25 9.52 5.16
CA ASP A 132 -14.36 10.18 5.87
C ASP A 132 -15.68 9.38 5.87
N SER A 133 -15.58 8.05 5.74
CA SER A 133 -16.74 7.14 5.67
C SER A 133 -17.22 6.71 7.07
N ILE A 134 -16.42 6.99 8.11
CA ILE A 134 -16.78 6.83 9.52
C ILE A 134 -16.22 8.03 10.30
N ALA A 135 -16.92 8.45 11.36
CA ALA A 135 -16.40 9.48 12.25
C ALA A 135 -15.27 8.93 13.13
N PHE A 136 -14.40 9.82 13.63
CA PHE A 136 -13.29 9.44 14.49
C PHE A 136 -13.76 8.82 15.82
N GLU A 137 -14.88 9.27 16.34
CA GLU A 137 -15.53 8.79 17.56
C GLU A 137 -16.04 7.37 17.38
N ASP A 138 -16.68 7.06 16.24
CA ASP A 138 -17.11 5.71 15.91
C ASP A 138 -15.91 4.78 15.76
N PHE A 139 -14.85 5.26 15.10
CA PHE A 139 -13.59 4.54 14.99
C PHE A 139 -12.99 4.20 16.36
N LYS A 140 -12.97 5.15 17.30
CA LYS A 140 -12.51 4.92 18.69
C LYS A 140 -13.33 3.84 19.39
N SER A 141 -14.67 3.89 19.27
CA SER A 141 -15.54 2.87 19.88
C SER A 141 -15.25 1.46 19.32
N GLU A 142 -14.92 1.33 18.04
CA GLU A 142 -14.49 0.04 17.45
C GLU A 142 -13.15 -0.47 18.03
N LEU A 143 -12.25 0.43 18.45
CA LEU A 143 -10.97 0.06 19.08
C LEU A 143 -11.18 -0.60 20.45
N GLU A 144 -12.07 -0.02 21.26
CA GLU A 144 -12.36 -0.49 22.61
C GLU A 144 -12.93 -1.92 22.61
N ASN A 145 -13.65 -2.28 21.54
CA ASN A 145 -14.25 -3.61 21.39
C ASN A 145 -13.27 -4.69 20.91
N THR A 146 -12.03 -4.33 20.54
CA THR A 146 -11.13 -5.26 19.85
C THR A 146 -9.71 -5.27 20.42
N PHE A 147 -9.47 -6.17 21.38
CA PHE A 147 -8.29 -6.20 22.26
C PHE A 147 -7.05 -6.95 21.76
N LYS A 148 -6.98 -7.39 20.50
CA LYS A 148 -5.86 -8.23 20.04
C LYS A 148 -4.94 -7.50 19.06
N PRO A 149 -3.62 -7.50 19.29
CA PRO A 149 -2.66 -7.09 18.29
C PRO A 149 -2.77 -8.06 17.10
N GLU A 150 -3.05 -7.51 15.92
CA GLU A 150 -3.20 -8.29 14.69
C GLU A 150 -2.12 -7.97 13.64
N MET A 151 -1.21 -7.05 13.98
CA MET A 151 -0.09 -6.67 13.14
C MET A 151 0.98 -7.75 13.18
N GLN A 152 1.35 -8.26 12.00
CA GLN A 152 2.46 -9.18 11.84
C GLN A 152 3.65 -8.43 11.26
N PHE A 153 4.75 -8.34 12.01
CA PHE A 153 5.99 -7.81 11.47
C PHE A 153 6.52 -8.71 10.34
N SER A 154 6.95 -8.10 9.23
CA SER A 154 7.60 -8.79 8.12
C SER A 154 9.01 -8.28 7.93
N GLU A 155 10.00 -9.04 8.41
CA GLU A 155 11.42 -8.72 8.21
C GLU A 155 11.79 -8.77 6.73
N THR A 156 11.32 -9.80 6.02
CA THR A 156 11.52 -10.02 4.60
C THR A 156 11.06 -8.80 3.79
N GLU A 157 9.81 -8.37 3.96
CA GLU A 157 9.29 -7.22 3.23
C GLU A 157 10.01 -5.93 3.66
N THR A 158 10.34 -5.79 4.95
CA THR A 158 11.12 -4.63 5.42
C THR A 158 12.46 -4.51 4.70
N LEU A 159 13.15 -5.63 4.44
CA LEU A 159 14.39 -5.64 3.67
C LEU A 159 14.15 -5.33 2.19
N ALA A 160 13.13 -5.94 1.58
CA ALA A 160 12.75 -5.71 0.19
C ALA A 160 12.42 -4.23 -0.10
N PHE A 161 11.51 -3.64 0.69
CA PHE A 161 11.12 -2.23 0.56
C PHE A 161 12.29 -1.28 0.83
N ARG A 162 13.17 -1.60 1.78
CA ARG A 162 14.37 -0.80 2.05
C ARG A 162 15.34 -0.84 0.86
N GLU A 163 15.55 -2.01 0.26
CA GLU A 163 16.39 -2.14 -0.92
C GLU A 163 15.79 -1.38 -2.11
N TRP A 164 14.51 -1.58 -2.39
CA TRP A 164 13.79 -0.88 -3.44
C TRP A 164 13.89 0.64 -3.28
N THR A 165 13.61 1.16 -2.07
CA THR A 165 13.73 2.61 -1.78
C THR A 165 15.14 3.14 -2.07
N LYS A 166 16.19 2.39 -1.70
CA LYS A 166 17.57 2.78 -2.02
C LYS A 166 17.82 2.82 -3.53
N ARG A 167 17.31 1.85 -4.29
CA ARG A 167 17.41 1.84 -5.76
C ARG A 167 16.73 3.08 -6.36
N GLN A 168 15.50 3.40 -5.92
CA GLN A 168 14.78 4.58 -6.40
C GLN A 168 15.51 5.89 -6.11
N ILE A 169 16.10 6.04 -4.91
CA ILE A 169 16.91 7.21 -4.55
C ILE A 169 18.15 7.31 -5.45
N ASN A 170 18.85 6.20 -5.69
CA ASN A 170 20.04 6.19 -6.54
C ASN A 170 19.69 6.54 -7.99
N ASN A 171 18.66 5.91 -8.56
CA ASN A 171 18.18 6.20 -9.91
C ASN A 171 17.79 7.68 -10.06
N SER A 172 17.07 8.23 -9.07
CA SER A 172 16.68 9.63 -9.05
C SER A 172 17.88 10.58 -9.02
N ARG A 173 18.93 10.24 -8.26
CA ARG A 173 20.18 11.01 -8.21
C ARG A 173 20.91 10.97 -9.56
N GLU A 174 21.03 9.79 -10.16
CA GLU A 174 21.69 9.63 -11.46
C GLU A 174 20.98 10.42 -12.56
N LEU A 175 19.65 10.34 -12.63
CA LEU A 175 18.83 11.14 -13.54
C LEU A 175 19.01 12.64 -13.31
N TYR A 176 19.09 13.08 -12.05
CA TYR A 176 19.33 14.48 -11.71
C TYR A 176 20.72 14.95 -12.17
N HIS A 177 21.76 14.14 -11.97
CA HIS A 177 23.12 14.46 -12.42
C HIS A 177 23.23 14.50 -13.95
N GLY A 178 22.66 13.52 -14.66
CA GLY A 178 22.64 13.51 -16.12
C GLY A 178 21.87 14.68 -16.73
N ASN A 179 20.73 15.05 -16.13
CA ASN A 179 19.95 16.20 -16.56
C ASN A 179 20.68 17.52 -16.27
N ARG A 180 21.35 17.66 -15.11
CA ARG A 180 22.12 18.86 -14.77
C ARG A 180 23.23 19.14 -15.77
N GLU A 181 23.97 18.11 -16.21
CA GLU A 181 25.00 18.27 -17.25
C GLU A 181 24.41 18.68 -18.61
N SER A 182 23.24 18.14 -18.95
CA SER A 182 22.47 18.52 -20.16
C SER A 182 21.98 19.98 -20.10
N TYR A 183 21.51 20.43 -18.93
CA TYR A 183 21.10 21.83 -18.71
C TYR A 183 22.28 22.80 -18.77
N LEU A 184 23.45 22.44 -18.22
CA LEU A 184 24.63 23.30 -18.26
C LEU A 184 25.21 23.43 -19.68
N LYS A 185 25.20 22.35 -20.48
CA LYS A 185 25.61 22.39 -21.91
C LYS A 185 24.71 23.24 -22.80
N LYS A 186 23.46 23.50 -22.41
CA LYS A 186 22.53 24.40 -23.13
C LYS A 186 22.73 25.88 -22.77
N ILE A 187 23.51 26.18 -21.72
CA ILE A 187 23.70 27.53 -21.18
C ILE A 187 25.11 28.09 -21.52
N GLU A 188 26.03 27.25 -22.02
CA GLU A 188 27.31 27.72 -22.56
C GLU A 188 27.11 28.24 -24.01
N PRO A 189 27.37 29.54 -24.28
CA PRO A 189 27.25 30.16 -25.61
C PRO A 189 28.41 29.82 -26.55
#